data_AF-A0A7X3TPZ9-F1
#
_entry.id   AF-A0A7X3TPZ9-F1
#
_cell.length_a   1.000
_cell.length_b   1.000
_cell.length_c   1.000
_cell.angle_alpha   90.00
_cell.angle_beta   90.00
_cell.angle_gamma   90.00
#
_symmetry.space_group_name_H-M   'P 1'
#
loop_
_entity.id
_entity.type
_entity.pdbx_description
1 polymer ?
#
loop_
_entity_poly.entity_id
_entity_poly.type
_entity_poly.pdbx_seq_one_letter_code
_entity_poly.pdbx_strand_id
1 'polypeptide(L)'
;MDVYSRMYALPEFHALQHHPALVGLLEKLFDDPVLPHPRLIGRTIFPKRESFTTPPHQDFIPIQGTAETYTAWFPLHDLPPTMGGLEVAAGAHRGGVYNFQPALGAGGLAITDSFEWTGGPFAQGDVLFFHSMMPHRGVPNTGEQLRLSIDARYQRVADPIAPGSLLPHSQPNTWEAIYAEWPDDRLQYYWRQYELDVVDYDNSYHEERDRQALELGEQGDPLAVSALQRIIARDKNPDKRQRAAELLAAMEEK
;
A
#
# COMPACT_ATOMS: atom_id res chain seq x y z
N MET A 1 -13.56 -11.77 -0.03
CA MET A 1 -13.54 -10.31 0.21
C MET A 1 -14.45 -9.92 1.39
N ASP A 2 -15.48 -10.72 1.69
CA ASP A 2 -16.50 -10.41 2.71
C ASP A 2 -15.94 -10.27 4.13
N VAL A 3 -15.03 -11.16 4.54
CA VAL A 3 -14.40 -11.09 5.87
C VAL A 3 -13.62 -9.79 6.05
N TYR A 4 -12.82 -9.42 5.04
CA TYR A 4 -12.08 -8.16 5.05
C TYR A 4 -13.01 -6.95 5.11
N SER A 5 -14.09 -6.97 4.33
CA SER A 5 -15.05 -5.85 4.28
C SER A 5 -15.75 -5.64 5.63
N ARG A 6 -16.11 -6.72 6.33
CA ARG A 6 -16.65 -6.64 7.70
C ARG A 6 -15.66 -6.03 8.68
N MET A 7 -14.39 -6.45 8.63
CA MET A 7 -13.32 -5.85 9.44
C MET A 7 -13.13 -4.37 9.12
N TYR A 8 -13.11 -4.03 7.83
CA TYR A 8 -12.93 -2.65 7.35
C TYR A 8 -14.10 -1.72 7.71
N ALA A 9 -15.28 -2.28 7.97
CA ALA A 9 -16.46 -1.55 8.42
C ALA A 9 -16.48 -1.27 9.93
N LEU A 10 -15.51 -1.78 10.70
CA LEU A 10 -15.46 -1.53 12.16
C LEU A 10 -15.01 -0.09 12.45
N PRO A 11 -15.75 0.70 13.25
CA PRO A 11 -15.31 2.02 13.69
C PRO A 11 -13.94 2.00 14.38
N GLU A 12 -13.68 0.97 15.19
CA GLU A 12 -12.45 0.81 15.95
C GLU A 12 -11.23 0.60 15.06
N PHE A 13 -11.42 -0.06 13.91
CA PHE A 13 -10.35 -0.25 12.93
C PHE A 13 -9.84 1.11 12.43
N HIS A 14 -10.75 2.04 12.11
CA HIS A 14 -10.41 3.39 11.68
C HIS A 14 -9.95 4.29 12.82
N ALA A 15 -10.45 4.09 14.03
CA ALA A 15 -10.06 4.90 15.19
C ALA A 15 -8.59 4.75 15.58
N LEU A 16 -7.96 3.60 15.29
CA LEU A 16 -6.56 3.32 15.67
C LEU A 16 -5.58 4.37 15.15
N GLN A 17 -5.69 4.78 13.89
CA GLN A 17 -4.75 5.76 13.30
C GLN A 17 -4.90 7.18 13.90
N HIS A 18 -6.01 7.46 14.59
CA HIS A 18 -6.26 8.73 15.28
C HIS A 18 -5.79 8.74 16.73
N HIS A 19 -5.10 7.69 17.20
CA HIS A 19 -4.63 7.65 18.57
C HIS A 19 -3.71 8.86 18.88
N PRO A 20 -3.91 9.59 19.99
CA PRO A 20 -3.18 10.83 20.27
C PRO A 20 -1.65 10.67 20.29
N ALA A 21 -1.15 9.49 20.66
CA ALA A 21 0.29 9.21 20.63
C ALA A 21 0.87 9.15 19.21
N LEU A 22 0.09 8.66 18.22
CA LEU A 22 0.52 8.60 16.82
C LEU A 22 0.45 9.99 16.18
N VAL A 23 -0.71 10.64 16.31
CA VAL A 23 -0.96 11.96 15.72
C VAL A 23 -0.03 13.00 16.36
N GLY A 24 0.04 13.05 17.68
CA GLY A 24 0.87 14.02 18.40
C GLY A 24 2.37 13.81 18.22
N LEU A 25 2.84 12.61 17.88
CA LEU A 25 4.24 12.39 17.48
C LEU A 25 4.52 13.05 16.13
N LEU A 26 3.63 12.84 15.16
CA LEU A 26 3.79 13.37 13.81
C LEU A 26 3.57 14.89 13.75
N GLU A 27 2.65 15.44 14.54
CA GLU A 27 2.45 16.89 14.66
C GLU A 27 3.72 17.56 15.17
N LYS A 28 4.39 16.95 16.16
CA LYS A 28 5.70 17.43 16.64
C LYS A 28 6.81 17.25 15.62
N LEU A 29 6.78 16.17 14.85
CA LEU A 29 7.78 15.90 13.80
C LEU A 29 7.65 16.91 12.65
N PHE A 30 6.42 17.27 12.28
CA PHE A 30 6.13 18.18 11.17
C PHE A 30 6.08 19.64 11.57
N ASP A 31 5.85 19.93 12.86
CA ASP A 31 5.54 21.27 13.37
C ASP A 31 4.32 21.89 12.68
N ASP A 32 3.32 21.06 12.37
CA ASP A 32 2.14 21.40 11.55
C ASP A 32 1.01 20.38 11.83
N PRO A 33 -0.28 20.76 11.71
CA PRO A 33 -1.40 19.82 11.66
C PRO A 33 -1.18 18.60 10.74
N VAL A 34 -1.51 17.42 11.26
CA VAL A 34 -1.38 16.14 10.56
C VAL A 34 -2.71 15.67 10.00
N LEU A 35 -2.68 15.19 8.76
CA LEU A 35 -3.75 14.46 8.13
C LEU A 35 -3.41 12.95 8.13
N PRO A 36 -4.07 12.13 8.97
CA PRO A 36 -4.16 10.71 8.70
C PRO A 36 -4.92 10.51 7.37
N HIS A 37 -4.43 9.64 6.50
CA HIS A 37 -5.16 9.29 5.28
C HIS A 37 -6.36 8.43 5.66
N PRO A 38 -7.58 8.73 5.19
CA PRO A 38 -8.73 7.88 5.51
C PRO A 38 -8.58 6.48 4.91
N ARG A 39 -7.77 6.32 3.85
CA ARG A 39 -7.40 5.02 3.28
C ARG A 39 -6.46 4.23 4.18
N LEU A 40 -7.01 3.65 5.24
CA LEU A 40 -6.31 2.70 6.10
C LEU A 40 -6.16 1.35 5.40
N ILE A 41 -5.08 0.59 5.65
CA ILE A 41 -4.89 -0.75 5.11
C ILE A 41 -4.72 -1.75 6.24
N GLY A 42 -5.58 -2.77 6.29
CA GLY A 42 -5.39 -3.94 7.14
C GLY A 42 -4.72 -5.08 6.38
N ARG A 43 -3.85 -5.85 7.03
CA ARG A 43 -3.21 -7.05 6.48
C ARG A 43 -3.62 -8.27 7.29
N THR A 44 -3.97 -9.34 6.59
CA THR A 44 -4.26 -10.65 7.18
C THR A 44 -3.43 -11.70 6.46
N ILE A 45 -2.28 -12.06 7.03
CA ILE A 45 -1.37 -13.05 6.42
C ILE A 45 -1.57 -14.40 7.10
N PHE A 46 -1.98 -15.39 6.29
CA PHE A 46 -2.27 -16.74 6.76
C PHE A 46 -1.00 -17.47 7.22
N PRO A 47 -1.16 -18.44 8.15
CA PRO A 47 -0.09 -19.36 8.52
C PRO A 47 0.53 -20.05 7.31
N LYS A 48 1.82 -20.39 7.40
CA LYS A 48 2.57 -21.12 6.36
C LYS A 48 2.43 -20.50 4.97
N ARG A 49 2.35 -19.17 4.91
CA ARG A 49 2.21 -18.44 3.67
C ARG A 49 3.51 -17.77 3.28
N GLU A 50 4.33 -18.55 2.59
CA GLU A 50 5.64 -18.13 2.08
C GLU A 50 5.56 -17.32 0.78
N SER A 51 4.52 -17.55 -0.02
CA SER A 51 4.21 -16.79 -1.23
C SER A 51 3.25 -15.63 -0.93
N PHE A 52 3.21 -14.61 -1.81
CA PHE A 52 2.33 -13.44 -1.71
C PHE A 52 2.66 -12.46 -0.57
N THR A 53 3.90 -12.45 -0.11
CA THR A 53 4.41 -11.29 0.63
C THR A 53 4.48 -10.09 -0.28
N THR A 54 4.32 -8.89 0.30
CA THR A 54 4.50 -7.67 -0.49
C THR A 54 5.99 -7.55 -0.85
N PRO A 55 6.35 -7.50 -2.14
CA PRO A 55 7.75 -7.41 -2.58
C PRO A 55 8.37 -6.07 -2.13
N PRO A 56 9.71 -5.93 -2.26
CA PRO A 56 10.38 -4.64 -2.08
C PRO A 56 9.67 -3.53 -2.87
N HIS A 57 9.26 -2.47 -2.20
CA HIS A 57 8.62 -1.31 -2.83
C HIS A 57 8.78 -0.05 -1.98
N GLN A 58 8.40 1.08 -2.57
CA GLN A 58 8.23 2.37 -1.89
C GLN A 58 6.75 2.72 -1.91
N ASP A 59 6.25 3.31 -0.82
CA ASP A 59 4.86 3.74 -0.73
C ASP A 59 4.56 4.93 -1.64
N PHE A 60 5.59 5.72 -2.02
CA PHE A 60 5.40 6.90 -2.86
C PHE A 60 4.67 6.60 -4.18
N ILE A 61 5.09 5.60 -4.96
CA ILE A 61 4.51 5.32 -6.28
C ILE A 61 2.99 5.03 -6.23
N PRO A 62 2.49 4.14 -5.36
CA PRO A 62 1.05 3.86 -5.28
C PRO A 62 0.23 4.90 -4.49
N ILE A 63 0.85 5.73 -3.64
CA ILE A 63 0.14 6.70 -2.79
C ILE A 63 0.14 8.10 -3.41
N GLN A 64 1.31 8.65 -3.77
CA GLN A 64 1.52 9.99 -4.33
C GLN A 64 0.85 11.14 -3.55
N GLY A 65 0.73 12.31 -4.19
CA GLY A 65 0.55 13.59 -3.50
C GLY A 65 1.92 14.14 -3.14
N THR A 66 2.18 14.31 -1.84
CA THR A 66 3.52 14.64 -1.34
C THR A 66 4.39 13.39 -1.14
N ALA A 67 5.70 13.53 -1.40
CA ALA A 67 6.69 12.55 -0.97
C ALA A 67 6.83 12.52 0.56
N GLU A 68 6.52 13.61 1.25
CA GLU A 68 6.55 13.76 2.73
C GLU A 68 5.36 13.05 3.41
N THR A 69 4.98 11.90 2.88
CA THR A 69 4.04 10.97 3.50
C THR A 69 4.81 9.99 4.36
N TYR A 70 4.33 9.74 5.57
CA TYR A 70 4.90 8.79 6.53
C TYR A 70 3.92 7.66 6.79
N THR A 71 4.42 6.43 6.75
CA THR A 71 3.65 5.24 7.08
C THR A 71 3.93 4.85 8.53
N ALA A 72 2.87 4.67 9.32
CA ALA A 72 2.90 3.94 10.58
C ALA A 72 2.42 2.52 10.32
N TRP A 73 3.32 1.56 10.50
CA TRP A 73 3.00 0.14 10.48
C TRP A 73 2.99 -0.40 11.91
N PHE A 74 1.94 -1.11 12.30
CA PHE A 74 1.87 -1.71 13.63
C PHE A 74 1.10 -3.03 13.63
N PRO A 75 1.57 -4.04 14.39
CA PRO A 75 0.89 -5.31 14.54
C PRO A 75 -0.26 -5.23 15.55
N LEU A 76 -1.29 -6.05 15.37
CA LEU A 76 -2.43 -6.09 16.30
C LEU A 76 -2.24 -7.11 17.44
N HIS A 77 -1.16 -7.88 17.41
CA HIS A 77 -0.74 -8.84 18.42
C HIS A 77 0.78 -9.08 18.31
N ASP A 78 1.38 -9.79 19.26
CA ASP A 78 2.81 -10.11 19.21
C ASP A 78 3.18 -10.88 17.93
N LEU A 79 4.27 -10.47 17.30
CA LEU A 79 4.86 -11.07 16.11
C LEU A 79 6.24 -11.62 16.45
N PRO A 80 6.36 -12.91 16.83
CA PRO A 80 7.64 -13.57 16.90
C PRO A 80 8.25 -13.69 15.48
N PRO A 81 9.56 -13.97 15.34
CA PRO A 81 10.24 -14.00 14.05
C PRO A 81 9.59 -14.91 12.99
N THR A 82 8.92 -15.98 13.41
CA THR A 82 8.24 -16.94 12.52
C THR A 82 6.95 -16.38 11.91
N MET A 83 6.37 -15.33 12.47
CA MET A 83 5.14 -14.72 11.95
C MET A 83 5.40 -13.61 10.93
N GLY A 84 6.67 -13.39 10.59
CA GLY A 84 7.10 -12.35 9.67
C GLY A 84 6.88 -10.96 10.25
N GLY A 85 6.53 -10.02 9.39
CA GLY A 85 6.43 -8.61 9.75
C GLY A 85 6.82 -7.73 8.58
N LEU A 86 7.56 -6.67 8.87
CA LEU A 86 8.10 -5.75 7.89
C LEU A 86 9.62 -5.63 8.03
N GLU A 87 10.30 -5.51 6.91
CA GLU A 87 11.70 -5.12 6.82
C GLU A 87 11.83 -3.82 6.02
N VAL A 88 12.81 -3.00 6.40
CA VAL A 88 13.15 -1.73 5.74
C VAL A 88 14.63 -1.71 5.34
N ALA A 89 14.94 -0.99 4.27
CA ALA A 89 16.33 -0.69 3.89
C ALA A 89 16.78 0.60 4.59
N ALA A 90 17.36 0.48 5.79
CA ALA A 90 17.69 1.62 6.65
C ALA A 90 18.51 2.70 5.90
N GLY A 91 18.02 3.94 5.92
CA GLY A 91 18.67 5.09 5.26
C GLY A 91 18.43 5.23 3.75
N ALA A 92 17.87 4.22 3.07
CA ALA A 92 17.69 4.23 1.62
C ALA A 92 16.59 5.20 1.13
N HIS A 93 15.75 5.74 2.02
CA HIS A 93 14.74 6.76 1.67
C HIS A 93 15.30 8.05 1.04
N ARG A 94 16.62 8.26 1.07
CA ARG A 94 17.31 9.44 0.52
C ARG A 94 17.68 9.31 -0.95
N GLY A 95 17.50 8.12 -1.55
CA GLY A 95 17.89 7.83 -2.93
C GLY A 95 16.88 8.25 -4.00
N GLY A 96 15.73 8.81 -3.62
CA GLY A 96 14.61 9.02 -4.53
C GLY A 96 13.90 7.71 -4.88
N VAL A 97 13.29 7.63 -6.06
CA VAL A 97 12.61 6.42 -6.55
C VAL A 97 13.64 5.47 -7.15
N TYR A 98 13.63 4.21 -6.69
CA TYR A 98 14.54 3.16 -7.16
C TYR A 98 14.02 2.46 -8.43
N ASN A 99 14.88 1.68 -9.10
CA ASN A 99 14.49 0.91 -10.26
C ASN A 99 13.47 -0.16 -9.86
N PHE A 100 12.50 -0.40 -10.74
CA PHE A 100 11.44 -1.36 -10.48
C PHE A 100 11.09 -2.15 -11.73
N GLN A 101 10.41 -3.27 -11.50
CA GLN A 101 9.83 -4.13 -12.52
C GLN A 101 8.38 -4.50 -12.18
N PRO A 102 7.59 -4.99 -13.16
CA PRO A 102 6.29 -5.56 -12.90
C PRO A 102 6.35 -6.69 -11.87
N ALA A 103 5.45 -6.67 -10.88
CA ALA A 103 5.34 -7.74 -9.89
C ALA A 103 3.95 -7.82 -9.25
N LEU A 104 3.65 -8.96 -8.65
CA LEU A 104 2.50 -9.10 -7.74
C LEU A 104 2.80 -8.35 -6.43
N GLY A 105 2.19 -7.18 -6.23
CA GLY A 105 2.50 -6.35 -5.06
C GLY A 105 1.82 -4.99 -5.05
N ALA A 106 2.27 -4.14 -4.13
CA ALA A 106 1.83 -2.75 -4.04
C ALA A 106 2.16 -2.02 -5.36
N GLY A 107 1.17 -1.32 -5.91
CA GLY A 107 1.30 -0.66 -7.23
C GLY A 107 1.50 -1.60 -8.43
N GLY A 108 1.57 -2.92 -8.23
CA GLY A 108 1.93 -3.89 -9.28
C GLY A 108 3.42 -3.87 -9.65
N LEU A 109 4.28 -3.48 -8.71
CA LEU A 109 5.70 -3.21 -8.93
C LEU A 109 6.54 -3.91 -7.85
N ALA A 110 7.81 -4.17 -8.15
CA ALA A 110 8.84 -4.52 -7.18
C ALA A 110 10.14 -3.79 -7.50
N ILE A 111 10.82 -3.27 -6.48
CA ILE A 111 12.16 -2.71 -6.62
C ILE A 111 13.15 -3.83 -6.96
N THR A 112 14.05 -3.53 -7.90
CA THR A 112 15.12 -4.44 -8.35
C THR A 112 16.48 -4.14 -7.73
N ASP A 113 16.66 -2.94 -7.18
CA ASP A 113 17.86 -2.57 -6.44
C ASP A 113 18.07 -3.46 -5.20
N SER A 114 19.34 -3.71 -4.87
CA SER A 114 19.73 -4.54 -3.74
C SER A 114 19.96 -3.69 -2.50
N PHE A 115 19.47 -4.18 -1.35
CA PHE A 115 19.62 -3.53 -0.06
C PHE A 115 19.99 -4.53 1.02
N GLU A 116 20.64 -4.03 2.08
CA GLU A 116 20.61 -4.69 3.38
C GLU A 116 19.27 -4.41 4.07
N TRP A 117 18.58 -5.48 4.45
CA TRP A 117 17.26 -5.41 5.07
C TRP A 117 17.39 -5.46 6.59
N THR A 118 16.69 -4.55 7.26
CA THR A 118 16.60 -4.49 8.72
C THR A 118 15.16 -4.73 9.15
N GLY A 119 14.97 -5.64 10.11
CA GLY A 119 13.67 -5.96 10.69
C GLY A 119 13.85 -6.78 11.96
N GLY A 120 12.75 -7.26 12.54
CA GLY A 120 12.79 -8.02 13.77
C GLY A 120 11.39 -8.41 14.28
N PRO A 121 11.32 -9.10 15.44
CA PRO A 121 10.06 -9.32 16.11
C PRO A 121 9.45 -8.00 16.59
N PHE A 122 8.13 -7.99 16.72
CA PHE A 122 7.38 -6.86 17.26
C PHE A 122 6.46 -7.34 18.38
N ALA A 123 6.31 -6.54 19.42
CA ALA A 123 5.28 -6.74 20.44
C ALA A 123 4.00 -5.98 20.06
N GLN A 124 2.87 -6.40 20.61
CA GLN A 124 1.64 -5.63 20.54
C GLN A 124 1.86 -4.23 21.13
N GLY A 125 1.52 -3.19 20.35
CA GLY A 125 1.72 -1.79 20.73
C GLY A 125 2.98 -1.15 20.16
N ASP A 126 3.90 -1.93 19.58
CA ASP A 126 5.02 -1.39 18.81
C ASP A 126 4.53 -0.72 17.52
N VAL A 127 5.25 0.31 17.08
CA VAL A 127 4.96 1.04 15.83
C VAL A 127 6.25 1.28 15.07
N LEU A 128 6.27 0.89 13.80
CA LEU A 128 7.34 1.19 12.85
C LEU A 128 6.93 2.36 11.95
N PHE A 129 7.60 3.49 12.09
CA PHE A 129 7.44 4.64 11.20
C PHE A 129 8.49 4.64 10.10
N PHE A 130 8.08 4.94 8.87
CA PHE A 130 9.01 5.16 7.76
C PHE A 130 8.45 6.13 6.71
N HIS A 131 9.35 6.88 6.07
CA HIS A 131 9.05 7.80 4.98
C HIS A 131 8.58 7.06 3.72
N SER A 132 7.74 7.66 2.88
CA SER A 132 7.17 7.03 1.67
C SER A 132 8.22 6.51 0.69
N MET A 133 9.39 7.15 0.67
CA MET A 133 10.55 6.75 -0.14
C MET A 133 11.36 5.60 0.48
N MET A 134 11.02 5.09 1.66
CA MET A 134 11.74 3.97 2.26
C MET A 134 11.44 2.67 1.50
N PRO A 135 12.46 2.01 0.91
CA PRO A 135 12.29 0.64 0.43
C PRO A 135 11.93 -0.27 1.60
N HIS A 136 10.82 -0.99 1.47
CA HIS A 136 10.34 -1.91 2.49
C HIS A 136 9.67 -3.13 1.85
N ARG A 137 9.63 -4.24 2.60
CA ARG A 137 9.03 -5.50 2.14
C ARG A 137 8.36 -6.25 3.28
N GLY A 138 7.38 -7.08 2.94
CA GLY A 138 6.77 -8.00 3.89
C GLY A 138 7.64 -9.23 4.10
N VAL A 139 7.82 -9.65 5.36
CA VAL A 139 8.45 -10.93 5.70
C VAL A 139 7.38 -12.03 5.73
N PRO A 140 7.62 -13.21 5.15
CA PRO A 140 6.62 -14.28 5.11
C PRO A 140 6.25 -14.80 6.48
N ASN A 141 5.00 -15.29 6.60
CA ASN A 141 4.52 -15.94 7.82
C ASN A 141 4.73 -17.45 7.69
N THR A 142 5.79 -17.96 8.33
CA THR A 142 6.13 -19.39 8.38
C THR A 142 5.54 -20.08 9.62
N GLY A 143 4.92 -19.31 10.52
CA GLY A 143 4.29 -19.80 11.74
C GLY A 143 2.92 -20.45 11.52
N GLU A 144 2.32 -20.87 12.63
CA GLU A 144 1.02 -21.57 12.68
C GLU A 144 -0.17 -20.63 12.95
N GLN A 145 0.09 -19.34 13.16
CA GLN A 145 -0.92 -18.34 13.55
C GLN A 145 -1.08 -17.26 12.47
N LEU A 146 -2.25 -16.63 12.42
CA LEU A 146 -2.50 -15.48 11.55
C LEU A 146 -1.67 -14.29 11.98
N ARG A 147 -1.08 -13.56 11.02
CA ARG A 147 -0.46 -12.25 11.26
C ARG A 147 -1.45 -11.15 10.89
N LEU A 148 -1.79 -10.31 11.86
CA LEU A 148 -2.63 -9.14 11.68
C LEU A 148 -1.82 -7.86 11.90
N SER A 149 -1.86 -6.95 10.93
CA SER A 149 -1.19 -5.66 11.03
C SER A 149 -1.99 -4.57 10.31
N ILE A 150 -1.67 -3.31 10.60
CA ILE A 150 -2.25 -2.13 9.96
C ILE A 150 -1.13 -1.28 9.38
N ASP A 151 -1.39 -0.70 8.21
CA ASP A 151 -0.55 0.30 7.55
C ASP A 151 -1.36 1.62 7.46
N ALA A 152 -1.05 2.61 8.30
CA ALA A 152 -1.66 3.95 8.30
C ALA A 152 -0.72 4.97 7.65
N ARG A 153 -1.23 5.91 6.86
CA ARG A 153 -0.43 6.96 6.20
C ARG A 153 -0.78 8.32 6.75
N TYR A 154 0.23 9.18 6.83
CA TYR A 154 0.09 10.52 7.38
C TYR A 154 0.91 11.51 6.56
N GLN A 155 0.39 12.73 6.43
CA GLN A 155 1.08 13.87 5.84
C GLN A 155 0.70 15.15 6.59
N ARG A 156 1.33 16.29 6.29
CA ARG A 156 0.79 17.59 6.73
C ARG A 156 -0.52 17.87 6.02
N VAL A 157 -1.44 18.56 6.70
CA VAL A 157 -2.70 19.00 6.08
C VAL A 157 -2.46 19.89 4.86
N ALA A 158 -1.43 20.74 4.92
CA ALA A 158 -1.08 21.67 3.85
C ALA A 158 -0.41 21.03 2.63
N ASP A 159 0.07 19.78 2.76
CA ASP A 159 0.74 19.10 1.65
C ASP A 159 -0.28 18.54 0.64
N PRO A 160 0.07 18.43 -0.66
CA PRO A 160 -0.80 17.84 -1.66
C PRO A 160 -1.14 16.37 -1.36
N ILE A 161 -2.37 15.95 -1.67
CA ILE A 161 -2.85 14.57 -1.50
C ILE A 161 -3.39 14.01 -2.82
N ALA A 162 -3.05 12.76 -3.13
CA ALA A 162 -3.64 12.10 -4.28
C ALA A 162 -5.07 11.63 -3.99
N PRO A 163 -6.00 11.69 -4.96
CA PRO A 163 -7.42 11.39 -4.74
C PRO A 163 -7.68 9.97 -4.24
N GLY A 164 -6.82 9.00 -4.60
CA GLY A 164 -6.97 7.62 -4.17
C GLY A 164 -6.75 7.43 -2.67
N SER A 165 -6.02 8.33 -1.99
CA SER A 165 -5.84 8.33 -0.53
C SER A 165 -7.09 8.76 0.23
N LEU A 166 -8.06 9.37 -0.46
CA LEU A 166 -9.37 9.76 0.07
C LEU A 166 -10.46 8.70 -0.14
N LEU A 167 -10.14 7.58 -0.81
CA LEU A 167 -11.07 6.48 -1.09
C LEU A 167 -10.82 5.28 -0.17
N PRO A 168 -11.83 4.41 0.04
CA PRO A 168 -11.62 3.16 0.74
C PRO A 168 -10.55 2.29 0.08
N HIS A 169 -9.78 1.56 0.90
CA HIS A 169 -8.74 0.67 0.38
C HIS A 169 -9.31 -0.47 -0.47
N SER A 170 -10.39 -1.11 0.00
CA SER A 170 -11.03 -2.24 -0.65
C SER A 170 -12.09 -1.77 -1.64
N GLN A 171 -11.87 -2.01 -2.93
CA GLN A 171 -12.89 -1.80 -3.96
C GLN A 171 -13.71 -3.08 -4.12
N PRO A 172 -15.04 -3.02 -4.31
CA PRO A 172 -15.85 -1.83 -4.63
C PRO A 172 -16.51 -1.13 -3.41
N ASN A 173 -15.91 -1.14 -2.21
CA ASN A 173 -16.53 -0.50 -1.05
C ASN A 173 -16.57 1.04 -1.20
N THR A 174 -17.63 1.65 -0.67
CA THR A 174 -17.79 3.09 -0.54
C THR A 174 -17.78 3.51 0.93
N TRP A 175 -17.51 4.78 1.20
CA TRP A 175 -17.55 5.31 2.57
C TRP A 175 -18.95 5.20 3.17
N GLU A 176 -20.00 5.45 2.38
CA GLU A 176 -21.39 5.31 2.80
C GLU A 176 -21.70 3.88 3.26
N ALA A 177 -21.21 2.86 2.55
CA ALA A 177 -21.39 1.47 2.93
C ALA A 177 -20.59 1.10 4.18
N ILE A 178 -19.37 1.64 4.34
CA ILE A 178 -18.51 1.41 5.50
C ILE A 178 -19.13 2.01 6.77
N TYR A 179 -19.72 3.19 6.66
CA TYR A 179 -20.28 3.94 7.78
C TYR A 179 -21.73 3.58 8.12
N ALA A 180 -22.41 2.77 7.29
CA ALA A 180 -23.85 2.53 7.36
C ALA A 180 -24.35 2.10 8.75
N GLU A 181 -23.56 1.31 9.46
CA GLU A 181 -23.89 0.75 10.78
C GLU A 181 -23.03 1.34 11.92
N TRP A 182 -22.37 2.48 11.68
CA TRP A 182 -21.57 3.13 12.72
C TRP A 182 -22.47 3.77 13.78
N PRO A 183 -22.09 3.68 15.07
CA PRO A 183 -22.90 4.23 16.16
C PRO A 183 -22.84 5.77 16.24
N ASP A 184 -21.84 6.40 15.62
CA ASP A 184 -21.66 7.85 15.55
C ASP A 184 -20.91 8.28 14.26
N ASP A 185 -20.84 9.59 14.04
CA ASP A 185 -20.25 10.22 12.85
C ASP A 185 -18.89 10.88 13.09
N ARG A 186 -18.29 10.73 14.29
CA ARG A 186 -17.10 11.50 14.72
C ARG A 186 -15.90 11.37 13.77
N LEU A 187 -15.72 10.20 13.18
CA LEU A 187 -14.64 9.92 12.22
C LEU A 187 -15.17 9.77 10.79
N GLN A 188 -16.46 9.96 10.54
CA GLN A 188 -16.98 9.91 9.18
C GLN A 188 -16.54 11.16 8.43
N TYR A 189 -15.87 10.97 7.28
CA TYR A 189 -15.44 12.07 6.42
C TYR A 189 -14.62 13.16 7.12
N TYR A 190 -13.90 12.84 8.22
CA TYR A 190 -13.21 13.83 9.05
C TYR A 190 -12.24 14.72 8.24
N TRP A 191 -11.69 14.22 7.14
CA TRP A 191 -10.77 14.96 6.28
C TRP A 191 -11.44 16.13 5.54
N ARG A 192 -12.77 16.12 5.40
CA ARG A 192 -13.54 17.21 4.76
C ARG A 192 -13.57 18.51 5.56
N GLN A 193 -13.10 18.49 6.81
CA GLN A 193 -12.93 19.70 7.60
C GLN A 193 -11.75 20.57 7.13
N TYR A 194 -10.87 20.02 6.29
CA TYR A 194 -9.69 20.69 5.77
C TYR A 194 -9.89 21.11 4.30
N GLU A 195 -9.29 22.24 3.93
CA GLU A 195 -9.13 22.65 2.53
C GLU A 195 -7.91 21.94 1.93
N LEU A 196 -8.11 20.71 1.45
CA LEU A 196 -7.02 19.88 0.92
C LEU A 196 -6.67 20.26 -0.52
N ASP A 197 -5.37 20.35 -0.82
CA ASP A 197 -4.86 20.41 -2.19
C ASP A 197 -4.84 19.01 -2.81
N VAL A 198 -5.86 18.69 -3.61
CA VAL A 198 -6.00 17.38 -4.26
C VAL A 198 -5.35 17.43 -5.64
N VAL A 199 -4.28 16.64 -5.81
CA VAL A 199 -3.50 16.59 -7.05
C VAL A 199 -3.63 15.23 -7.74
N ASP A 200 -3.70 15.23 -9.06
CA ASP A 200 -3.77 14.00 -9.84
C ASP A 200 -2.48 13.18 -9.73
N TYR A 201 -2.62 11.87 -9.92
CA TYR A 201 -1.49 10.95 -9.97
C TYR A 201 -0.59 11.23 -11.18
N ASP A 202 0.72 11.25 -10.94
CA ASP A 202 1.74 11.02 -11.95
C ASP A 202 1.66 9.56 -12.42
N ASN A 203 1.20 9.39 -13.66
CA ASN A 203 1.02 8.09 -14.27
C ASN A 203 2.30 7.55 -14.91
N SER A 204 3.38 8.34 -14.99
CA SER A 204 4.62 7.93 -15.65
C SER A 204 5.19 6.62 -15.11
N TYR A 205 5.15 6.39 -13.79
CA TYR A 205 5.58 5.14 -13.16
C TYR A 205 4.75 3.92 -13.58
N HIS A 206 3.44 4.12 -13.75
CA HIS A 206 2.51 3.06 -14.16
C HIS A 206 2.62 2.80 -15.67
N GLU A 207 2.84 3.83 -16.47
CA GLU A 207 3.13 3.72 -17.90
C GLU A 207 4.44 2.97 -18.14
N GLU A 208 5.47 3.27 -17.35
CA GLU A 208 6.75 2.57 -17.39
C GLU A 208 6.64 1.09 -17.00
N ARG A 209 5.89 0.78 -15.93
CA ARG A 209 5.56 -0.62 -15.59
C ARG A 209 4.89 -1.33 -16.75
N ASP A 210 3.90 -0.69 -17.36
CA ASP A 210 3.12 -1.32 -18.43
C ASP A 210 3.97 -1.53 -19.69
N ARG A 211 4.87 -0.59 -20.00
CA ARG A 211 5.87 -0.75 -21.07
C ARG A 211 6.74 -1.98 -20.81
N GLN A 212 7.33 -2.09 -19.62
CA GLN A 212 8.13 -3.26 -19.24
C GLN A 212 7.33 -4.56 -19.30
N ALA A 213 6.06 -4.55 -18.88
CA ALA A 213 5.20 -5.72 -18.92
C ALA A 213 4.91 -6.20 -20.34
N LEU A 214 4.72 -5.29 -21.29
CA LEU A 214 4.54 -5.62 -22.70
C LEU A 214 5.83 -6.24 -23.28
N GLU A 215 7.00 -5.68 -22.96
CA GLU A 215 8.31 -6.22 -23.40
C GLU A 215 8.60 -7.60 -22.82
N LEU A 216 8.29 -7.82 -21.54
CA LEU A 216 8.39 -9.14 -20.89
C LEU A 216 7.38 -10.14 -21.48
N GLY A 217 6.17 -9.68 -21.81
CA GLY A 217 5.15 -10.51 -22.46
C GLY A 217 5.58 -11.01 -23.85
N GLU A 218 6.27 -10.17 -24.63
CA GLU A 218 6.84 -10.56 -25.93
C GLU A 218 7.87 -11.69 -25.81
N GLN A 219 8.59 -11.71 -24.69
CA GLN A 219 9.57 -12.75 -24.36
C GLN A 219 8.93 -14.01 -23.74
N GLY A 220 7.64 -13.94 -23.39
CA GLY A 220 6.93 -15.00 -22.69
C GLY A 220 7.29 -15.10 -21.20
N ASP A 221 7.80 -14.03 -20.59
CA ASP A 221 8.20 -14.02 -19.19
C ASP A 221 6.97 -13.97 -18.26
N PRO A 222 6.81 -14.94 -17.33
CA PRO A 222 5.68 -14.96 -16.38
C PRO A 222 5.52 -13.71 -15.51
N LEU A 223 6.56 -12.89 -15.32
CA LEU A 223 6.48 -11.63 -14.59
C LEU A 223 5.50 -10.63 -15.24
N ALA A 224 5.31 -10.73 -16.56
CA ALA A 224 4.39 -9.87 -17.30
C ALA A 224 2.92 -10.10 -16.93
N VAL A 225 2.55 -11.34 -16.56
CA VAL A 225 1.14 -11.80 -16.51
C VAL A 225 0.24 -10.87 -15.70
N SER A 226 0.64 -10.52 -14.48
CA SER A 226 -0.20 -9.70 -13.60
C SER A 226 -0.38 -8.27 -14.13
N ALA A 227 0.66 -7.69 -14.71
CA ALA A 227 0.58 -6.36 -15.28
C ALA A 227 -0.22 -6.34 -16.59
N LEU A 228 -0.07 -7.36 -17.46
CA LEU A 228 -0.91 -7.53 -18.66
C LEU A 228 -2.39 -7.65 -18.32
N GLN A 229 -2.74 -8.48 -17.32
CA GLN A 229 -4.12 -8.60 -16.81
C GLN A 229 -4.65 -7.24 -16.32
N ARG A 230 -3.80 -6.44 -15.67
CA ARG A 230 -4.17 -5.10 -15.19
C ARG A 230 -4.41 -4.12 -16.34
N ILE A 231 -3.57 -4.15 -17.39
CA ILE A 231 -3.74 -3.35 -18.60
C ILE A 231 -5.10 -3.67 -19.22
N ILE A 232 -5.38 -4.95 -19.49
CA ILE A 232 -6.65 -5.42 -20.08
C ILE A 232 -7.86 -4.90 -19.29
N ALA A 233 -7.79 -4.97 -17.96
CA ALA A 233 -8.91 -4.61 -17.10
C ALA A 233 -9.13 -3.10 -16.92
N ARG A 234 -8.09 -2.27 -17.05
CA ARG A 234 -8.12 -0.88 -16.53
C ARG A 234 -7.61 0.20 -17.48
N ASP A 235 -6.82 -0.15 -18.49
CA ASP A 235 -6.21 0.86 -19.36
C ASP A 235 -7.27 1.54 -20.25
N LYS A 236 -7.12 2.85 -20.47
CA LYS A 236 -8.04 3.64 -21.29
C LYS A 236 -7.80 3.44 -22.79
N ASN A 237 -6.59 3.04 -23.18
CA ASN A 237 -6.20 2.83 -24.57
C ASN A 237 -6.65 1.44 -25.06
N PRO A 238 -7.59 1.33 -26.01
CA PRO A 238 -8.08 0.06 -26.52
C PRO A 238 -6.98 -0.77 -27.22
N ASP A 239 -6.06 -0.14 -27.94
CA ASP A 239 -4.99 -0.83 -28.67
C ASP A 239 -4.00 -1.46 -27.69
N LYS A 240 -3.68 -0.75 -26.60
CA LYS A 240 -2.82 -1.27 -25.53
C LYS A 240 -3.48 -2.45 -24.82
N ARG A 241 -4.80 -2.41 -24.57
CA ARG A 241 -5.55 -3.54 -24.01
C ARG A 241 -5.56 -4.74 -24.95
N GLN A 242 -5.79 -4.51 -26.24
CA GLN A 242 -5.76 -5.57 -27.24
C GLN A 242 -4.38 -6.22 -27.30
N ARG A 243 -3.31 -5.42 -27.38
CA ARG A 243 -1.93 -5.93 -27.39
C ARG A 243 -1.63 -6.77 -26.15
N ALA A 244 -2.04 -6.32 -24.96
CA ALA A 244 -1.83 -7.07 -23.73
C ALA A 244 -2.61 -8.40 -23.72
N ALA A 245 -3.82 -8.43 -24.28
CA ALA A 245 -4.61 -9.66 -24.40
C ALA A 245 -3.98 -10.67 -25.36
N GLU A 246 -3.47 -10.21 -26.50
CA GLU A 246 -2.76 -11.05 -27.48
C GLU A 246 -1.49 -11.67 -26.88
N LEU A 247 -0.69 -10.88 -26.16
CA LEU A 247 0.51 -11.36 -25.48
C LEU A 247 0.15 -12.39 -24.41
N LEU A 248 -0.86 -12.12 -23.59
CA LEU A 248 -1.28 -13.04 -22.53
C LEU A 248 -1.78 -14.38 -23.11
N ALA A 249 -2.57 -14.35 -24.19
CA ALA A 249 -3.02 -15.57 -24.86
C ALA A 249 -1.85 -16.38 -25.43
N ALA A 250 -0.87 -15.73 -26.08
CA ALA A 250 0.31 -16.38 -26.62
C ALA A 250 1.22 -17.01 -25.54
N MET A 251 1.16 -16.49 -24.31
CA MET A 251 1.87 -17.05 -23.15
C MET A 251 1.18 -18.30 -22.58
N GLU A 252 -0.13 -18.43 -22.70
CA GLU A 252 -0.90 -19.59 -22.23
C GLU A 252 -0.80 -20.81 -23.17
N GLU A 253 -0.41 -20.59 -24.43
CA GLU A 253 -0.24 -21.63 -25.45
C GLU A 253 1.14 -22.32 -25.43
N LYS A 254 2.12 -21.82 -24.65
CA LYS A 254 3.49 -22.36 -24.54
C LYS A 254 3.67 -23.23 -23.31
#